data_AF-A0AAV9HI30-F1
#
_entry.id   AF-A0AAV9HI30-F1
#
_cell.length_a   1.000
_cell.length_b   1.000
_cell.length_c   1.000
_cell.angle_alpha   90.00
_cell.angle_beta   90.00
_cell.angle_gamma   90.00
#
_symmetry.space_group_name_H-M   'P 1'
#
loop_
_entity.id
_entity.type
_entity.pdbx_description
1 polymer ?
#
loop_
_entity_poly.entity_id
_entity_poly.type
_entity_poly.pdbx_seq_one_letter_code
_entity_poly.pdbx_strand_id
1 'polypeptide(L)'
;MDESKDGPEVPWFLRATYPVLLPEMAELAMPEEDFAEYLSDAVRVNKAADINLPGSKFMEALQTPTADLAGNYMLTENDDVAFGSSTSALVDLFYELEETVSGPRLNQLLHAAWAEDALLTVKIIFNARSIHLGKSSRKVFYRCAGWLLRNHPLTLITSLRWLTRPVIPAKVEKEEDNKEEDAVLVSFGDGKPEQEEDRHTRFDVANGVSHGYWKDVLNMLALAANGKLGADQDPGELLNMHEPREVSKIKGVSDPQVAKARRCIARATRKQGVSRLVEEDAVYRALHLSVARLFAEQIKADLALLREAPTARAKRGISLCGKWAPSSDRFHDKHTLIASSIAEILHPQATFAGSAAATADRETYLRYAREHYRRDVSALREHLDVVERKLTANAVSDIKYDQVPSIAMNTYRDIFFRKDAARFREYLGDVAGGKARIGAESDTIAPKPLTDDKEGVSLVSGYSPDMLDKRVYDDAEEEEEIGVEEEDEDGVVMVVRNKQKMDPQCTVKKAVSHKAYDMLKVVD
;
A
#
# COMPACT_ATOMS: atom_id res chain seq x y z
N MET A 1 -49.84 -37.01 14.19
CA MET A 1 -49.25 -36.32 15.35
C MET A 1 -48.03 -35.61 14.84
N ASP A 2 -48.25 -34.32 14.62
CA ASP A 2 -47.29 -33.32 14.21
C ASP A 2 -46.53 -32.89 15.46
N GLU A 3 -45.21 -33.03 15.47
CA GLU A 3 -44.34 -32.36 16.43
C GLU A 3 -43.16 -31.76 15.67
N SER A 4 -43.28 -30.45 15.50
CA SER A 4 -42.34 -29.51 14.92
C SER A 4 -40.94 -29.66 15.54
N LYS A 5 -39.96 -30.00 14.68
CA LYS A 5 -38.53 -30.05 15.03
C LYS A 5 -37.75 -28.79 14.65
N ASP A 6 -38.41 -27.68 14.39
CA ASP A 6 -37.74 -26.43 14.00
C ASP A 6 -37.99 -25.34 15.04
N GLY A 7 -37.16 -25.35 16.09
CA GLY A 7 -36.84 -24.10 16.78
C GLY A 7 -36.12 -23.15 15.81
N PRO A 8 -36.10 -21.83 16.05
CA PRO A 8 -35.47 -20.88 15.13
C PRO A 8 -33.99 -21.25 14.92
N GLU A 9 -33.62 -21.52 13.67
CA GLU A 9 -32.25 -21.91 13.33
C GLU A 9 -31.28 -20.79 13.72
N VAL A 10 -30.38 -21.07 14.67
CA VAL A 10 -29.38 -20.09 15.10
C VAL A 10 -28.47 -19.74 13.92
N PRO A 11 -28.36 -18.44 13.53
CA PRO A 11 -27.52 -18.04 12.42
C PRO A 11 -26.09 -18.56 12.56
N TRP A 12 -25.51 -19.03 11.45
CA TRP A 12 -24.19 -19.69 11.45
C TRP A 12 -23.08 -18.83 12.06
N PHE A 13 -23.14 -17.50 11.89
CA PHE A 13 -22.13 -16.56 12.37
C PHE A 13 -22.14 -16.41 13.90
N LEU A 14 -23.27 -16.68 14.56
CA LEU A 14 -23.35 -16.75 16.02
C LEU A 14 -22.68 -18.02 16.58
N ARG A 15 -22.64 -19.09 15.78
CA ARG A 15 -21.96 -20.36 16.12
C ARG A 15 -20.44 -20.31 15.90
N ALA A 16 -19.91 -19.24 15.29
CA ALA A 16 -18.50 -19.15 14.95
C ALA A 16 -17.61 -19.00 16.20
N THR A 17 -16.60 -19.86 16.35
CA THR A 17 -15.66 -19.81 17.49
C THR A 17 -14.54 -18.77 17.37
N TYR A 18 -14.50 -18.03 16.26
CA TYR A 18 -13.44 -17.06 16.03
C TYR A 18 -13.67 -15.80 16.90
N PRO A 19 -12.65 -15.27 17.60
CA PRO A 19 -12.81 -14.11 18.45
C PRO A 19 -13.13 -12.87 17.62
N VAL A 20 -14.09 -12.08 18.10
CA VAL A 20 -14.47 -10.80 17.48
C VAL A 20 -14.25 -9.61 18.39
N LEU A 21 -14.00 -9.84 19.68
CA LEU A 21 -13.89 -8.79 20.69
C LEU A 21 -12.45 -8.23 20.77
N LEU A 22 -12.36 -6.90 20.67
CA LEU A 22 -11.24 -6.07 21.12
C LEU A 22 -11.70 -5.21 22.31
N PRO A 23 -10.79 -4.60 23.10
CA PRO A 23 -11.17 -3.56 24.06
C PRO A 23 -12.09 -2.51 23.41
N GLU A 24 -12.92 -1.88 24.22
CA GLU A 24 -13.80 -0.82 23.74
C GLU A 24 -12.98 0.41 23.33
N MET A 25 -13.29 0.95 22.15
CA MET A 25 -12.60 2.10 21.58
C MET A 25 -13.66 3.12 21.15
N ALA A 26 -14.03 4.03 22.06
CA ALA A 26 -15.01 5.07 21.79
C ALA A 26 -14.60 5.98 20.60
N GLU A 27 -13.29 6.06 20.33
CA GLU A 27 -12.69 6.86 19.24
C GLU A 27 -13.09 6.39 17.85
N LEU A 28 -13.59 5.16 17.71
CA LEU A 28 -14.15 4.66 16.45
C LEU A 28 -15.36 5.49 16.00
N ALA A 29 -16.12 6.04 16.94
CA ALA A 29 -17.34 6.82 16.68
C ALA A 29 -17.12 8.35 16.72
N MET A 30 -15.89 8.81 17.01
CA MET A 30 -15.61 10.24 17.09
C MET A 30 -15.75 10.93 15.72
N PRO A 31 -16.33 12.14 15.67
CA PRO A 31 -16.21 13.04 14.53
C PRO A 31 -14.74 13.19 14.08
N GLU A 32 -14.53 13.57 12.83
CA GLU A 32 -13.17 13.62 12.29
C GLU A 32 -12.29 14.68 12.95
N GLU A 33 -12.85 15.85 13.29
CA GLU A 33 -12.12 16.92 13.97
C GLU A 33 -11.64 16.47 15.35
N ASP A 34 -12.55 15.93 16.16
CA ASP A 34 -12.26 15.35 17.47
C ASP A 34 -11.22 14.22 17.38
N PHE A 35 -11.25 13.43 16.30
CA PHE A 35 -10.27 12.37 16.10
C PHE A 35 -8.89 12.90 15.74
N ALA A 36 -8.79 13.98 14.96
CA ALA A 36 -7.52 14.61 14.67
C ALA A 36 -6.88 15.23 15.92
N GLU A 37 -7.71 15.81 16.80
CA GLU A 37 -7.29 16.27 18.13
C GLU A 37 -6.85 15.10 19.01
N TYR A 38 -7.66 14.03 19.09
CA TYR A 38 -7.31 12.79 19.80
C TYR A 38 -5.97 12.22 19.33
N LEU A 39 -5.73 12.13 18.02
CA LEU A 39 -4.45 11.63 17.49
C LEU A 39 -3.30 12.48 18.00
N SER A 40 -3.43 13.81 17.91
CA SER A 40 -2.42 14.75 18.37
C SER A 40 -2.09 14.55 19.84
N ASP A 41 -3.11 14.40 20.69
CA ASP A 41 -2.94 14.25 22.14
C ASP A 41 -2.43 12.85 22.53
N ALA A 42 -3.04 11.79 22.00
CA ALA A 42 -2.69 10.41 22.33
C ALA A 42 -1.24 10.08 21.97
N VAL A 43 -0.74 10.67 20.89
CA VAL A 43 0.61 10.42 20.39
C VAL A 43 1.65 11.35 21.04
N ARG A 44 1.28 12.59 21.41
CA ARG A 44 2.16 13.52 22.16
C ARG A 44 2.55 12.96 23.53
N VAL A 45 1.64 12.25 24.22
CA VAL A 45 1.89 11.67 25.56
C VAL A 45 2.97 10.58 25.53
N ASN A 46 3.11 9.82 24.44
CA ASN A 46 4.13 8.77 24.33
C ASN A 46 5.55 9.31 24.12
N LYS A 47 5.71 10.46 23.45
CA LYS A 47 7.02 11.11 23.28
C LYS A 47 7.64 11.52 24.62
N ALA A 48 6.83 11.76 25.66
CA ALA A 48 7.30 12.08 27.01
C ALA A 48 7.74 10.85 27.83
N ALA A 49 7.23 9.65 27.53
CA ALA A 49 7.60 8.41 28.21
C ALA A 49 8.95 7.85 27.73
N ASP A 50 9.33 8.10 26.47
CA ASP A 50 10.61 7.68 25.89
C ASP A 50 11.80 8.64 26.18
N ILE A 51 11.59 9.77 26.88
CA ILE A 51 12.68 10.70 27.29
C ILE A 51 13.45 10.16 28.52
N ASN A 52 13.28 8.89 28.87
CA ASN A 52 14.11 8.21 29.88
C ASN A 52 14.89 7.03 29.28
N LEU A 53 15.54 7.25 28.11
CA LEU A 53 16.72 6.46 27.79
C LEU A 53 17.91 6.99 28.62
N PRO A 54 18.52 6.18 29.50
CA PRO A 54 19.80 6.54 30.08
C PRO A 54 20.77 6.76 28.93
N GLY A 55 21.44 7.91 28.91
CA GLY A 55 22.39 8.33 27.87
C GLY A 55 23.18 7.15 27.34
N SER A 56 22.75 6.65 26.18
CA SER A 56 23.38 5.51 25.57
C SER A 56 24.76 5.99 25.13
N LYS A 57 25.81 5.40 25.72
CA LYS A 57 27.21 5.59 25.31
C LYS A 57 27.43 5.42 23.79
N PHE A 58 26.44 4.87 23.09
CA PHE A 58 26.36 4.79 21.64
C PHE A 58 26.22 6.16 20.93
N MET A 59 25.47 7.11 21.49
CA MET A 59 25.37 8.47 20.94
C MET A 59 26.65 9.27 21.18
N GLU A 60 27.32 9.03 22.31
CA GLU A 60 28.67 9.56 22.59
C GLU A 60 29.72 8.98 21.62
N ALA A 61 29.57 7.71 21.22
CA ALA A 61 30.42 7.05 20.22
C ALA A 61 30.09 7.43 18.75
N LEU A 62 28.93 8.03 18.49
CA LEU A 62 28.59 8.62 17.19
C LEU A 62 29.17 10.04 17.02
N GLN A 63 29.56 10.68 18.12
CA GLN A 63 30.24 11.98 18.11
C GLN A 63 31.77 11.88 18.04
N THR A 64 32.35 10.67 18.15
CA THR A 64 33.76 10.48 17.81
C THR A 64 33.92 10.52 16.29
N PRO A 65 34.63 11.52 15.73
CA PRO A 65 34.98 11.50 14.33
C PRO A 65 35.89 10.29 14.13
N THR A 66 35.47 9.32 13.31
CA THR A 66 36.40 8.33 12.77
C THR A 66 37.22 9.01 11.68
N ALA A 67 38.12 9.89 12.13
CA ALA A 67 39.26 10.30 11.33
C ALA A 67 40.25 9.13 11.33
N ASP A 68 40.31 8.38 10.24
CA ASP A 68 41.44 8.50 9.29
C ASP A 68 41.43 7.37 8.26
N LEU A 69 41.16 7.76 7.00
CA LEU A 69 41.91 7.36 5.81
C LEU A 69 41.61 8.40 4.71
N ALA A 70 42.11 9.62 4.89
CA ALA A 70 42.43 10.63 3.86
C ALA A 70 41.45 10.94 2.69
N GLY A 71 40.15 10.64 2.80
CA GLY A 71 39.14 11.09 1.84
C GLY A 71 37.80 10.38 1.99
N ASN A 72 36.75 10.96 1.41
CA ASN A 72 35.39 10.42 1.34
C ASN A 72 35.33 9.22 0.38
N TYR A 73 36.14 8.19 0.59
CA TYR A 73 36.25 7.02 -0.30
C TYR A 73 35.96 5.72 0.45
N MET A 74 35.37 4.75 -0.25
CA MET A 74 35.13 3.38 0.22
C MET A 74 35.42 2.38 -0.90
N LEU A 75 35.63 1.11 -0.55
CA LEU A 75 35.75 0.02 -1.52
C LEU A 75 34.38 -0.64 -1.73
N THR A 76 34.02 -0.89 -2.99
CA THR A 76 32.83 -1.67 -3.36
C THR A 76 33.09 -3.17 -3.19
N GLU A 77 32.04 -4.00 -3.30
CA GLU A 77 32.17 -5.47 -3.26
C GLU A 77 33.10 -6.04 -4.35
N ASN A 78 33.38 -5.26 -5.40
CA ASN A 78 34.28 -5.60 -6.48
C ASN A 78 35.70 -5.00 -6.30
N ASP A 79 36.06 -4.56 -5.09
CA ASP A 79 37.33 -3.90 -4.75
C ASP A 79 37.61 -2.58 -5.51
N ASP A 80 36.58 -1.98 -6.13
CA ASP A 80 36.70 -0.67 -6.81
C ASP A 80 36.48 0.49 -5.85
N VAL A 81 37.10 1.65 -6.12
CA VAL A 81 37.05 2.85 -5.28
C VAL A 81 35.79 3.66 -5.60
N ALA A 82 34.92 3.84 -4.62
CA ALA A 82 33.72 4.69 -4.69
C ALA A 82 33.77 5.79 -3.63
N PHE A 83 32.90 6.81 -3.73
CA PHE A 83 32.73 7.77 -2.64
C PHE A 83 31.97 7.13 -1.46
N GLY A 84 32.40 7.38 -0.22
CA GLY A 84 31.77 6.82 0.99
C GLY A 84 30.44 7.49 1.39
N SER A 85 30.19 8.69 0.87
CA SER A 85 28.97 9.50 1.05
C SER A 85 28.91 10.55 -0.06
N SER A 86 27.74 11.11 -0.33
CA SER A 86 27.57 12.26 -1.22
C SER A 86 27.73 13.61 -0.51
N THR A 87 28.00 13.62 0.81
CA THR A 87 27.95 14.78 1.72
C THR A 87 26.55 15.37 1.99
N SER A 88 25.50 14.84 1.32
CA SER A 88 24.09 15.12 1.66
C SER A 88 23.41 13.84 2.10
N ALA A 89 22.81 13.86 3.29
CA ALA A 89 22.11 12.71 3.84
C ALA A 89 20.85 12.36 3.03
N LEU A 90 20.22 13.35 2.38
CA LEU A 90 19.07 13.13 1.49
C LEU A 90 19.45 12.34 0.23
N VAL A 91 20.61 12.65 -0.35
CA VAL A 91 21.15 11.94 -1.51
C VAL A 91 21.55 10.52 -1.12
N ASP A 92 22.27 10.35 -0.02
CA ASP A 92 22.66 9.04 0.50
C ASP A 92 21.42 8.18 0.78
N LEU A 93 20.41 8.74 1.47
CA LEU A 93 19.15 8.05 1.72
C LEU A 93 18.47 7.65 0.41
N PHE A 94 18.35 8.56 -0.57
CA PHE A 94 17.64 8.29 -1.83
C PHE A 94 18.28 7.15 -2.62
N TYR A 95 19.61 7.12 -2.75
CA TYR A 95 20.31 6.10 -3.52
C TYR A 95 20.44 4.77 -2.75
N GLU A 96 20.76 4.79 -1.46
CA GLU A 96 20.92 3.56 -0.65
C GLU A 96 19.60 2.92 -0.20
N LEU A 97 18.45 3.51 -0.56
CA LEU A 97 17.12 2.95 -0.29
C LEU A 97 16.81 1.71 -1.14
N GLU A 98 17.54 0.62 -0.90
CA GLU A 98 17.45 -0.66 -1.60
C GLU A 98 17.13 -1.80 -0.63
N GLU A 99 16.74 -2.98 -1.14
CA GLU A 99 16.34 -4.10 -0.28
C GLU A 99 17.48 -4.68 0.57
N THR A 100 18.72 -4.49 0.13
CA THR A 100 19.96 -4.98 0.74
C THR A 100 20.44 -4.12 1.91
N VAL A 101 19.91 -2.90 2.10
CA VAL A 101 20.36 -1.98 3.15
C VAL A 101 20.20 -2.62 4.54
N SER A 102 21.28 -2.62 5.33
CA SER A 102 21.24 -3.18 6.68
C SER A 102 20.33 -2.37 7.61
N GLY A 103 19.77 -3.01 8.64
CA GLY A 103 18.95 -2.33 9.65
C GLY A 103 19.64 -1.13 10.32
N PRO A 104 20.88 -1.29 10.81
CA PRO A 104 21.63 -0.19 11.40
C PRO A 104 21.92 0.96 10.41
N ARG A 105 22.33 0.64 9.16
CA ARG A 105 22.60 1.67 8.15
C ARG A 105 21.33 2.44 7.78
N LEU A 106 20.21 1.74 7.59
CA LEU A 106 18.93 2.38 7.29
C LEU A 106 18.50 3.35 8.40
N ASN A 107 18.67 2.98 9.68
CA ASN A 107 18.37 3.89 10.78
C ASN A 107 19.27 5.14 10.74
N GLN A 108 20.58 4.97 10.50
CA GLN A 108 21.51 6.09 10.39
C GLN A 108 21.11 7.06 9.27
N LEU A 109 20.82 6.53 8.08
CA LEU A 109 20.40 7.33 6.93
C LEU A 109 19.11 8.10 7.21
N LEU A 110 18.11 7.44 7.82
CA LEU A 110 16.83 8.08 8.14
C LEU A 110 16.99 9.20 9.19
N HIS A 111 17.78 9.00 10.24
CA HIS A 111 18.05 10.05 11.21
C HIS A 111 18.80 11.24 10.61
N ALA A 112 19.82 10.98 9.78
CA ALA A 112 20.61 12.03 9.14
C ALA A 112 19.77 12.83 8.14
N ALA A 113 19.02 12.14 7.28
CA ALA A 113 18.14 12.77 6.29
C ALA A 113 17.02 13.58 6.95
N TRP A 114 16.42 13.06 8.03
CA TRP A 114 15.38 13.79 8.76
C TRP A 114 15.90 15.07 9.41
N ALA A 115 17.13 15.03 9.94
CA ALA A 115 17.78 16.21 10.51
C ALA A 115 18.14 17.27 9.44
N GLU A 116 18.42 16.84 8.20
CA GLU A 116 18.67 17.72 7.06
C GLU A 116 17.37 18.35 6.53
N ASP A 117 16.38 17.54 6.17
CA ASP A 117 15.05 17.98 5.76
C ASP A 117 14.01 16.87 6.00
N ALA A 118 13.16 17.06 7.01
CA ALA A 118 12.13 16.12 7.38
C ALA A 118 11.07 15.93 6.28
N LEU A 119 10.68 16.98 5.56
CA LEU A 119 9.65 16.89 4.53
C LEU A 119 10.17 16.13 3.31
N LEU A 120 11.37 16.46 2.83
CA LEU A 120 12.00 15.71 1.74
C LEU A 120 12.25 14.26 2.12
N THR A 121 12.61 13.98 3.39
CA THR A 121 12.74 12.61 3.89
C THR A 121 11.42 11.83 3.76
N VAL A 122 10.28 12.40 4.18
CA VAL A 122 8.96 11.77 4.01
C VAL A 122 8.65 11.54 2.53
N LYS A 123 8.95 12.52 1.66
CA LYS A 123 8.73 12.37 0.22
C LYS A 123 9.62 11.27 -0.40
N ILE A 124 10.87 11.13 0.03
CA ILE A 124 11.77 10.05 -0.39
C ILE A 124 11.21 8.69 0.04
N ILE A 125 10.70 8.57 1.27
CA ILE A 125 10.05 7.34 1.76
C ILE A 125 8.82 6.98 0.92
N PHE A 126 7.98 7.95 0.56
CA PHE A 126 6.83 7.73 -0.32
C PHE A 126 7.23 7.43 -1.77
N ASN A 127 8.31 8.04 -2.27
CA ASN A 127 8.90 7.69 -3.56
C ASN A 127 9.36 6.22 -3.58
N ALA A 128 10.02 5.75 -2.51
CA ALA A 128 10.40 4.35 -2.37
C ALA A 128 9.23 3.39 -2.60
N ARG A 129 8.05 3.74 -2.08
CA ARG A 129 6.84 2.94 -2.23
C ARG A 129 6.15 3.13 -3.57
N SER A 130 6.17 4.35 -4.11
CA SER A 130 5.35 4.74 -5.25
C SER A 130 5.49 3.77 -6.42
N ILE A 131 4.37 3.20 -6.87
CA ILE A 131 4.34 2.23 -7.98
C ILE A 131 4.59 2.94 -9.32
N HIS A 132 4.04 4.15 -9.45
CA HIS A 132 3.96 4.90 -10.73
C HIS A 132 5.00 6.02 -10.86
N LEU A 133 5.62 6.43 -9.75
CA LEU A 133 6.57 7.56 -9.69
C LEU A 133 7.87 7.22 -8.97
N GLY A 134 8.08 5.98 -8.55
CA GLY A 134 9.28 5.64 -7.78
C GLY A 134 9.60 4.15 -7.79
N LYS A 135 10.23 3.67 -6.71
CA LYS A 135 10.92 2.36 -6.71
C LYS A 135 9.99 1.16 -6.53
N SER A 136 8.72 1.36 -6.20
CA SER A 136 7.76 0.29 -5.88
C SER A 136 8.24 -0.72 -4.81
N SER A 137 9.19 -0.34 -3.94
CA SER A 137 9.79 -1.24 -2.95
C SER A 137 8.95 -1.30 -1.67
N ARG A 138 8.14 -2.35 -1.54
CA ARG A 138 7.28 -2.58 -0.37
C ARG A 138 8.10 -2.87 0.89
N LYS A 139 9.13 -3.72 0.79
CA LYS A 139 9.94 -4.15 1.93
C LYS A 139 10.64 -2.96 2.58
N VAL A 140 11.30 -2.16 1.77
CA VAL A 140 12.01 -0.96 2.20
C VAL A 140 11.03 0.08 2.75
N PHE A 141 9.89 0.29 2.06
CA PHE A 141 8.85 1.18 2.57
C PHE A 141 8.34 0.79 3.95
N TYR A 142 8.03 -0.48 4.22
CA TYR A 142 7.55 -0.91 5.53
C TYR A 142 8.62 -0.74 6.63
N ARG A 143 9.90 -0.90 6.29
CA ARG A 143 11.01 -0.64 7.20
C ARG A 143 11.10 0.85 7.57
N CYS A 144 11.04 1.74 6.58
CA CYS A 144 10.98 3.19 6.77
C CYS A 144 9.72 3.64 7.51
N ALA A 145 8.55 3.08 7.18
CA ALA A 145 7.30 3.35 7.87
C ALA A 145 7.38 2.93 9.35
N GLY A 146 8.05 1.82 9.66
CA GLY A 146 8.29 1.46 11.07
C GLY A 146 9.20 2.44 11.81
N TRP A 147 10.21 2.99 11.15
CA TRP A 147 11.01 4.06 11.73
C TRP A 147 10.18 5.34 11.95
N LEU A 148 9.34 5.73 10.98
CA LEU A 148 8.41 6.85 11.15
C LEU A 148 7.41 6.58 12.30
N LEU A 149 6.82 5.38 12.40
CA LEU A 149 5.87 5.08 13.47
C LEU A 149 6.52 5.23 14.86
N ARG A 150 7.81 4.90 14.99
CA ARG A 150 8.54 5.01 16.26
C ARG A 150 8.95 6.44 16.59
N ASN A 151 9.43 7.21 15.61
CA ASN A 151 10.03 8.53 15.85
C ASN A 151 9.10 9.71 15.54
N HIS A 152 8.24 9.54 14.52
CA HIS A 152 7.32 10.53 13.96
C HIS A 152 5.93 9.91 13.67
N PRO A 153 5.27 9.33 14.70
CA PRO A 153 4.01 8.61 14.56
C PRO A 153 2.88 9.42 13.92
N LEU A 154 2.71 10.72 14.26
CA LEU A 154 1.65 11.54 13.67
C LEU A 154 1.87 11.72 12.18
N THR A 155 3.11 11.95 11.77
CA THR A 155 3.52 12.12 10.37
C THR A 155 3.17 10.88 9.56
N LEU A 156 3.46 9.67 10.07
CA LEU A 156 3.06 8.44 9.37
C LEU A 156 1.54 8.28 9.31
N ILE A 157 0.87 8.38 10.46
CA ILE A 157 -0.56 8.08 10.59
C ILE A 157 -1.39 9.00 9.70
N THR A 158 -1.09 10.30 9.72
CA THR A 158 -1.77 11.29 8.86
C THR A 158 -1.48 11.09 7.38
N SER A 159 -0.33 10.48 7.05
CA SER A 159 0.06 10.21 5.66
C SER A 159 -0.51 8.91 5.08
N LEU A 160 -1.06 8.00 5.89
CA LEU A 160 -1.54 6.68 5.45
C LEU A 160 -2.56 6.75 4.30
N ARG A 161 -3.45 7.75 4.34
CA ARG A 161 -4.49 7.96 3.31
C ARG A 161 -3.92 8.16 1.91
N TRP A 162 -2.72 8.75 1.80
CA TRP A 162 -2.09 9.04 0.51
C TRP A 162 -1.54 7.81 -0.19
N LEU A 163 -1.47 6.66 0.52
CA LEU A 163 -1.19 5.37 -0.10
C LEU A 163 -2.37 4.83 -0.92
N THR A 164 -3.60 5.29 -0.66
CA THR A 164 -4.81 4.71 -1.26
C THR A 164 -5.62 5.71 -2.09
N ARG A 165 -5.38 7.01 -1.94
CA ARG A 165 -6.05 8.08 -2.70
C ARG A 165 -5.50 8.21 -4.13
N PRO A 166 -6.35 8.49 -5.13
CA PRO A 166 -5.97 8.59 -6.55
C PRO A 166 -5.29 9.93 -6.87
N VAL A 167 -4.08 10.15 -6.36
CA VAL A 167 -3.38 11.45 -6.43
C VAL A 167 -2.38 11.58 -7.59
N ILE A 168 -2.18 10.49 -8.34
CA ILE A 168 -1.27 10.43 -9.49
C ILE A 168 -2.12 10.31 -10.77
N PRO A 169 -1.96 11.17 -11.79
CA PRO A 169 -2.66 10.99 -13.06
C PRO A 169 -2.32 9.64 -13.70
N ALA A 170 -3.32 8.86 -14.12
CA ALA A 170 -3.07 7.66 -14.93
C ALA A 170 -2.47 8.06 -16.30
N LYS A 171 -1.54 7.24 -16.82
CA LYS A 171 -1.07 7.38 -18.20
C LYS A 171 -2.25 7.07 -19.13
N VAL A 172 -2.64 8.03 -19.97
CA VAL A 172 -3.54 7.80 -21.09
C VAL A 172 -2.66 7.60 -22.31
N GLU A 173 -2.65 6.40 -22.87
CA GLU A 173 -2.05 6.19 -24.19
C GLU A 173 -2.86 7.02 -25.20
N LYS A 174 -2.21 7.98 -25.86
CA LYS A 174 -2.81 8.63 -27.03
C LYS A 174 -2.74 7.60 -28.15
N GLU A 175 -3.87 7.03 -28.53
CA GLU A 175 -3.95 6.30 -29.80
C GLU A 175 -3.68 7.31 -30.93
N GLU A 176 -2.52 7.19 -31.56
CA GLU A 176 -2.26 7.81 -32.85
C GLU A 176 -3.13 7.09 -33.91
N ASP A 177 -3.90 7.89 -34.63
CA ASP A 177 -4.69 7.54 -35.81
C ASP A 177 -5.82 6.49 -35.65
N ASN A 178 -6.96 6.98 -35.17
CA ASN A 178 -8.24 6.62 -35.80
C ASN A 178 -9.06 7.89 -36.08
N LYS A 179 -8.91 8.41 -37.30
CA LYS A 179 -9.87 9.35 -37.89
C LYS A 179 -11.14 8.57 -38.22
N GLU A 180 -12.09 8.56 -37.29
CA GLU A 180 -13.52 8.77 -37.53
C GLU A 180 -14.31 8.51 -36.23
N GLU A 181 -14.95 9.56 -35.76
CA GLU A 181 -16.06 9.57 -34.78
C GLU A 181 -15.84 8.86 -33.44
N ASP A 182 -15.03 9.47 -32.57
CA ASP A 182 -15.47 9.61 -31.17
C ASP A 182 -14.93 10.95 -30.65
N ALA A 183 -15.77 11.97 -30.69
CA ALA A 183 -15.46 13.22 -30.00
C ALA A 183 -15.27 12.87 -28.52
N VAL A 184 -14.01 12.93 -28.06
CA VAL A 184 -13.67 12.93 -26.64
C VAL A 184 -14.31 14.17 -26.03
N LEU A 185 -15.59 14.04 -25.66
CA LEU A 185 -16.31 14.97 -24.82
C LEU A 185 -15.63 14.88 -23.46
N VAL A 186 -14.64 15.76 -23.30
CA VAL A 186 -14.17 16.27 -22.02
C VAL A 186 -15.43 16.64 -21.25
N SER A 187 -15.84 15.80 -20.32
CA SER A 187 -16.68 16.27 -19.23
C SER A 187 -15.79 17.19 -18.41
N PHE A 188 -15.74 18.46 -18.81
CA PHE A 188 -15.61 19.52 -17.83
C PHE A 188 -16.73 19.24 -16.83
N GLY A 189 -16.36 18.75 -15.66
CA GLY A 189 -17.21 18.90 -14.49
C GLY A 189 -17.22 20.38 -14.12
N ASP A 190 -17.76 21.22 -15.01
CA ASP A 190 -18.21 22.54 -14.64
C ASP A 190 -19.37 22.34 -13.69
N GLY A 191 -19.11 22.68 -12.42
CA GLY A 191 -20.12 22.66 -11.37
C GLY A 191 -19.96 21.52 -10.35
N LYS A 192 -18.78 21.36 -9.74
CA LYS A 192 -18.85 21.34 -8.27
C LYS A 192 -19.11 22.80 -7.86
N PRO A 193 -20.25 23.12 -7.22
CA PRO A 193 -20.37 24.41 -6.57
C PRO A 193 -19.15 24.59 -5.64
N GLU A 194 -18.74 25.82 -5.40
CA GLU A 194 -17.78 26.23 -4.37
C GLU A 194 -18.30 25.88 -2.95
N GLN A 195 -18.67 24.63 -2.73
CA GLN A 195 -18.84 24.02 -1.43
C GLN A 195 -17.44 23.65 -0.98
N GLU A 196 -17.02 24.22 0.14
CA GLU A 196 -15.79 23.95 0.89
C GLU A 196 -15.07 22.69 0.38
N GLU A 197 -14.01 22.87 -0.40
CA GLU A 197 -13.25 21.75 -0.94
C GLU A 197 -12.86 20.82 0.21
N ASP A 198 -13.48 19.63 0.24
CA ASP A 198 -13.19 18.61 1.22
C ASP A 198 -11.68 18.37 1.27
N ARG A 199 -11.09 18.59 2.46
CA ARG A 199 -9.65 18.52 2.73
C ARG A 199 -9.02 17.23 2.18
N HIS A 200 -9.80 16.16 2.09
CA HIS A 200 -9.32 14.83 1.74
C HIS A 200 -9.32 14.54 0.24
N THR A 201 -10.20 15.19 -0.53
CA THR A 201 -10.35 14.98 -1.97
C THR A 201 -9.75 16.11 -2.81
N ARG A 202 -9.30 17.20 -2.18
CA ARG A 202 -8.54 18.29 -2.81
C ARG A 202 -7.39 17.83 -3.73
N PHE A 203 -6.73 16.73 -3.39
CA PHE A 203 -5.58 16.20 -4.15
C PHE A 203 -5.95 15.05 -5.09
N ASP A 204 -7.21 14.62 -5.11
CA ASP A 204 -7.66 13.54 -5.98
C ASP A 204 -7.63 14.02 -7.44
N VAL A 205 -7.10 13.18 -8.32
CA VAL A 205 -7.05 13.41 -9.76
C VAL A 205 -8.10 12.53 -10.43
N ALA A 206 -8.80 13.08 -11.43
CA ALA A 206 -9.73 12.32 -12.24
C ALA A 206 -9.01 11.17 -12.96
N ASN A 207 -9.55 9.96 -12.86
CA ASN A 207 -8.89 8.72 -13.31
C ASN A 207 -7.49 8.53 -12.72
N GLY A 208 -7.24 9.04 -11.52
CA GLY A 208 -5.95 8.91 -10.86
C GLY A 208 -5.70 7.53 -10.26
N VAL A 209 -4.43 7.26 -9.99
CA VAL A 209 -3.91 6.07 -9.30
C VAL A 209 -3.18 6.50 -8.02
N SER A 210 -2.95 5.55 -7.11
CA SER A 210 -2.39 5.80 -5.79
C SER A 210 -0.91 5.44 -5.69
N HIS A 211 -0.18 6.01 -4.73
CA HIS A 211 1.22 5.63 -4.50
C HIS A 211 1.38 4.15 -4.12
N GLY A 212 0.45 3.64 -3.34
CA GLY A 212 0.44 2.27 -2.86
C GLY A 212 -0.88 1.57 -3.13
N TYR A 213 -1.19 0.58 -2.31
CA TYR A 213 -2.44 -0.17 -2.33
C TYR A 213 -3.09 -0.15 -0.94
N TRP A 214 -4.40 -0.38 -0.90
CA TRP A 214 -5.14 -0.67 0.35
C TRP A 214 -4.54 -1.81 1.17
N LYS A 215 -3.82 -2.75 0.53
CA LYS A 215 -3.11 -3.82 1.25
C LYS A 215 -1.94 -3.29 2.09
N ASP A 216 -1.31 -2.18 1.71
CA ASP A 216 -0.14 -1.65 2.43
C ASP A 216 -0.51 -1.21 3.84
N VAL A 217 -1.62 -0.50 4.00
CA VAL A 217 -2.09 -0.06 5.33
C VAL A 217 -2.43 -1.25 6.24
N LEU A 218 -3.01 -2.32 5.69
CA LEU A 218 -3.26 -3.56 6.43
C LEU A 218 -1.98 -4.33 6.76
N ASN A 219 -1.02 -4.35 5.84
CA ASN A 219 0.28 -4.99 6.05
C ASN A 219 1.06 -4.27 7.15
N MET A 220 1.10 -2.93 7.16
CA MET A 220 1.73 -2.16 8.21
C MET A 220 1.12 -2.43 9.58
N LEU A 221 -0.22 -2.47 9.67
CA LEU A 221 -0.90 -2.81 10.93
C LEU A 221 -0.57 -4.24 11.39
N ALA A 222 -0.57 -5.21 10.47
CA ALA A 222 -0.21 -6.60 10.80
C ALA A 222 1.26 -6.72 11.25
N LEU A 223 2.18 -6.01 10.60
CA LEU A 223 3.58 -5.96 10.99
C LEU A 223 3.74 -5.32 12.38
N ALA A 224 3.07 -4.20 12.64
CA ALA A 224 3.09 -3.52 13.94
C ALA A 224 2.58 -4.45 15.06
N ALA A 225 1.46 -5.14 14.82
CA ALA A 225 0.86 -6.09 15.77
C ALA A 225 1.77 -7.28 16.14
N ASN A 226 2.80 -7.54 15.33
CA ASN A 226 3.74 -8.64 15.52
C ASN A 226 5.17 -8.14 15.83
N GLY A 227 5.37 -6.84 16.06
CA GLY A 227 6.69 -6.25 16.32
C GLY A 227 7.64 -6.31 15.12
N LYS A 228 7.11 -6.43 13.90
CA LYS A 228 7.86 -6.59 12.64
C LYS A 228 7.85 -5.33 11.76
N LEU A 229 7.27 -4.24 12.24
CA LEU A 229 7.32 -2.94 11.56
C LEU A 229 8.51 -2.14 12.10
N GLY A 230 9.59 -2.06 11.32
CA GLY A 230 10.84 -1.48 11.80
C GLY A 230 11.97 -1.45 10.78
N ALA A 231 12.86 -0.46 10.90
CA ALA A 231 14.06 -0.38 10.06
C ALA A 231 14.97 -1.60 10.20
N ASP A 232 15.01 -2.19 11.39
CA ASP A 232 15.80 -3.37 11.77
C ASP A 232 15.09 -4.71 11.55
N GLN A 233 13.82 -4.69 11.14
CA GLN A 233 13.00 -5.89 10.97
C GLN A 233 12.95 -6.33 9.51
N ASP A 234 12.66 -7.61 9.27
CA ASP A 234 12.33 -8.13 7.94
C ASP A 234 10.82 -8.36 7.80
N PRO A 235 10.09 -7.49 7.08
CA PRO A 235 8.67 -7.69 6.81
C PRO A 235 8.37 -9.01 6.06
N GLY A 236 9.36 -9.59 5.38
CA GLY A 236 9.23 -10.83 4.63
C GLY A 236 8.92 -12.04 5.50
N GLU A 237 9.32 -12.04 6.77
CA GLU A 237 9.08 -13.13 7.72
C GLU A 237 7.59 -13.35 8.00
N LEU A 238 6.79 -12.27 8.00
CA LEU A 238 5.36 -12.32 8.26
C LEU A 238 4.55 -12.35 6.96
N LEU A 239 4.91 -11.51 6.00
CA LEU A 239 4.14 -11.29 4.77
C LEU A 239 4.42 -12.34 3.69
N ASN A 240 5.35 -13.27 3.91
CA ASN A 240 5.81 -14.28 2.94
C ASN A 240 6.18 -13.63 1.59
N MET A 241 6.97 -12.55 1.63
CA MET A 241 7.36 -11.82 0.41
C MET A 241 8.47 -12.51 -0.38
N HIS A 242 9.07 -13.57 0.17
CA HIS A 242 10.04 -14.41 -0.52
C HIS A 242 9.32 -15.63 -1.10
N GLU A 243 9.77 -16.11 -2.25
CA GLU A 243 9.38 -17.44 -2.71
C GLU A 243 9.67 -18.43 -1.58
N PRO A 244 8.73 -19.34 -1.27
CA PRO A 244 9.00 -20.36 -0.27
C PRO A 244 10.24 -21.12 -0.75
N ARG A 245 11.36 -20.98 -0.02
CA ARG A 245 12.43 -21.98 -0.06
C ARG A 245 11.72 -23.32 -0.01
N GLU A 246 12.08 -24.26 -0.89
CA GLU A 246 11.53 -25.60 -0.89
C GLU A 246 11.78 -26.26 0.47
N VAL A 247 10.96 -25.94 1.46
CA VAL A 247 10.88 -26.67 2.70
C VAL A 247 10.16 -27.92 2.28
N SER A 248 10.96 -28.96 2.02
CA SER A 248 10.50 -30.32 1.84
C SER A 248 9.37 -30.55 2.84
N LYS A 249 8.14 -30.65 2.31
CA LYS A 249 6.97 -30.94 3.13
C LYS A 249 7.15 -32.37 3.64
N ILE A 250 7.88 -32.53 4.74
CA ILE A 250 7.86 -33.75 5.52
C ILE A 250 6.39 -33.87 5.94
N LYS A 251 5.64 -34.73 5.24
CA LYS A 251 4.27 -35.10 5.60
C LYS A 251 4.34 -35.94 6.88
N GLY A 252 4.62 -35.27 8.00
CA GLY A 252 4.35 -35.85 9.30
C GLY A 252 2.84 -36.05 9.42
N VAL A 253 2.43 -37.27 9.79
CA VAL A 253 1.05 -37.56 10.16
C VAL A 253 0.79 -36.82 11.48
N SER A 254 0.37 -35.55 11.41
CA SER A 254 0.01 -34.80 12.61
C SER A 254 -1.41 -35.17 13.01
N ASP A 255 -1.60 -35.57 14.26
CA ASP A 255 -2.93 -35.80 14.83
C ASP A 255 -3.84 -34.57 14.60
N PRO A 256 -5.02 -34.73 13.97
CA PRO A 256 -5.97 -33.64 13.74
C PRO A 256 -6.37 -32.88 15.01
N GLN A 257 -6.45 -33.56 16.16
CA GLN A 257 -6.79 -32.95 17.44
C GLN A 257 -5.66 -32.05 17.93
N VAL A 258 -4.41 -32.51 17.85
CA VAL A 258 -3.22 -31.71 18.20
C VAL A 258 -3.11 -30.50 17.28
N ALA A 259 -3.32 -30.66 15.97
CA ALA A 259 -3.32 -29.55 15.02
C ALA A 259 -4.44 -28.53 15.31
N LYS A 260 -5.63 -28.98 15.72
CA LYS A 260 -6.73 -28.10 16.15
C LYS A 260 -6.37 -27.34 17.42
N ALA A 261 -5.84 -28.03 18.44
CA ALA A 261 -5.42 -27.41 19.69
C ALA A 261 -4.35 -26.34 19.46
N ARG A 262 -3.31 -26.63 18.65
CA ARG A 262 -2.27 -25.66 18.27
C ARG A 262 -2.85 -24.40 17.60
N ARG A 263 -3.82 -24.57 16.70
CA ARG A 263 -4.52 -23.44 16.06
C ARG A 263 -5.34 -22.62 17.06
N CYS A 264 -6.00 -23.26 18.01
CA CYS A 264 -6.76 -22.58 19.07
C CYS A 264 -5.83 -21.75 19.97
N ILE A 265 -4.70 -22.32 20.41
CA ILE A 265 -3.71 -21.62 21.23
C ILE A 265 -3.14 -20.42 20.46
N ALA A 266 -2.65 -20.62 19.23
CA ALA A 266 -2.09 -19.54 18.41
C ALA A 266 -3.11 -18.42 18.11
N ARG A 267 -4.41 -18.75 18.03
CA ARG A 267 -5.49 -17.77 17.90
C ARG A 267 -5.70 -16.99 19.20
N ALA A 268 -5.74 -17.67 20.34
CA ALA A 268 -5.91 -17.05 21.66
C ALA A 268 -4.73 -16.12 22.00
N THR A 269 -3.50 -16.57 21.75
CA THR A 269 -2.28 -15.77 21.95
C THR A 269 -2.29 -14.50 21.11
N ARG A 270 -2.64 -14.60 19.82
CA ARG A 270 -2.75 -13.42 18.95
C ARG A 270 -3.84 -12.46 19.40
N LYS A 271 -5.03 -12.97 19.74
CA LYS A 271 -6.12 -12.15 20.30
C LYS A 271 -5.61 -11.37 21.51
N GLN A 272 -5.01 -12.05 22.48
CA GLN A 272 -4.51 -11.43 23.70
C GLN A 272 -3.43 -10.39 23.41
N GLY A 273 -2.50 -10.69 22.49
CA GLY A 273 -1.46 -9.75 22.07
C GLY A 273 -2.04 -8.46 21.48
N VAL A 274 -2.99 -8.57 20.55
CA VAL A 274 -3.63 -7.41 19.94
C VAL A 274 -4.49 -6.64 20.93
N SER A 275 -5.26 -7.33 21.79
CA SER A 275 -6.04 -6.66 22.84
C SER A 275 -5.14 -5.82 23.74
N ARG A 276 -3.98 -6.37 24.14
CA ARG A 276 -3.00 -5.63 24.94
C ARG A 276 -2.45 -4.42 24.20
N LEU A 277 -2.07 -4.56 22.93
CA LEU A 277 -1.56 -3.44 22.13
C LEU A 277 -2.60 -2.32 21.98
N VAL A 278 -3.87 -2.66 21.76
CA VAL A 278 -4.95 -1.66 21.67
C VAL A 278 -5.17 -0.94 23.00
N GLU A 279 -4.98 -1.63 24.13
CA GLU A 279 -5.24 -1.08 25.47
C GLU A 279 -4.06 -0.28 26.03
N GLU A 280 -2.82 -0.75 25.81
CA GLU A 280 -1.61 -0.23 26.46
C GLU A 280 -0.75 0.65 25.53
N ASP A 281 -0.76 0.43 24.21
CA ASP A 281 0.10 1.14 23.26
C ASP A 281 -0.71 2.17 22.47
N ALA A 282 -0.63 3.44 22.86
CA ALA A 282 -1.39 4.51 22.22
C ALA A 282 -0.96 4.75 20.75
N VAL A 283 0.28 4.46 20.35
CA VAL A 283 0.71 4.57 18.94
C VAL A 283 0.08 3.46 18.11
N TYR A 284 0.13 2.21 18.59
CA TYR A 284 -0.54 1.10 17.91
C TYR A 284 -2.06 1.32 17.85
N ARG A 285 -2.68 1.78 18.94
CA ARG A 285 -4.11 2.10 18.98
C ARG A 285 -4.46 3.17 17.95
N ALA A 286 -3.71 4.26 17.88
CA ALA A 286 -3.89 5.32 16.89
C ALA A 286 -3.75 4.81 15.45
N LEU A 287 -2.77 3.95 15.17
CA LEU A 287 -2.60 3.28 13.88
C LEU A 287 -3.80 2.39 13.54
N HIS A 288 -4.25 1.55 14.49
CA HIS A 288 -5.39 0.65 14.32
C HIS A 288 -6.68 1.42 14.02
N LEU A 289 -6.96 2.46 14.80
CA LEU A 289 -8.13 3.35 14.61
C LEU A 289 -8.10 4.01 13.23
N SER A 290 -6.94 4.58 12.85
CA SER A 290 -6.79 5.28 11.58
C SER A 290 -7.00 4.34 10.38
N VAL A 291 -6.44 3.12 10.44
CA VAL A 291 -6.68 2.12 9.39
C VAL A 291 -8.15 1.69 9.35
N ALA A 292 -8.80 1.48 10.50
CA ALA A 292 -10.21 1.11 10.55
C ALA A 292 -11.11 2.19 9.92
N ARG A 293 -10.86 3.45 10.26
CA ARG A 293 -11.60 4.61 9.73
C ARG A 293 -11.43 4.75 8.23
N LEU A 294 -10.19 4.67 7.70
CA LEU A 294 -9.93 4.74 6.26
C LEU A 294 -10.73 3.69 5.46
N PHE A 295 -10.77 2.45 5.94
CA PHE A 295 -11.56 1.41 5.29
C PHE A 295 -13.06 1.66 5.42
N ALA A 296 -13.55 2.04 6.60
CA ALA A 296 -14.98 2.26 6.82
C ALA A 296 -15.50 3.43 5.98
N GLU A 297 -14.77 4.55 5.93
CA GLU A 297 -15.11 5.72 5.13
C GLU A 297 -15.20 5.37 3.64
N GLN A 298 -14.18 4.70 3.09
CA GLN A 298 -14.18 4.35 1.67
C GLN A 298 -15.22 3.28 1.33
N ILE A 299 -15.43 2.26 2.17
CA ILE A 299 -16.47 1.25 1.96
C ILE A 299 -17.85 1.89 1.97
N LYS A 300 -18.10 2.84 2.89
CA LYS A 300 -19.37 3.59 2.94
C LYS A 300 -19.60 4.38 1.66
N ALA A 301 -18.58 5.09 1.16
CA ALA A 301 -18.64 5.82 -0.10
C ALA A 301 -18.88 4.89 -1.30
N ASP A 302 -18.16 3.77 -1.37
CA ASP A 302 -18.29 2.79 -2.45
C ASP A 302 -19.67 2.12 -2.45
N LEU A 303 -20.24 1.83 -1.27
CA LEU A 303 -21.60 1.27 -1.15
C LEU A 303 -22.68 2.28 -1.55
N ALA A 304 -22.50 3.56 -1.23
CA ALA A 304 -23.41 4.61 -1.67
C ALA A 304 -23.42 4.69 -3.20
N LEU A 305 -22.24 4.70 -3.84
CA LEU A 305 -22.13 4.63 -5.29
C LEU A 305 -22.76 3.34 -5.86
N LEU A 306 -22.55 2.19 -5.22
CA LEU A 306 -23.12 0.93 -5.71
C LEU A 306 -24.66 0.93 -5.71
N ARG A 307 -25.27 1.52 -4.68
CA ARG A 307 -26.71 1.55 -4.44
C ARG A 307 -27.43 2.68 -5.20
N GLU A 308 -26.82 3.86 -5.24
CA GLU A 308 -27.48 5.11 -5.63
C GLU A 308 -27.01 5.66 -6.97
N ALA A 309 -25.89 5.18 -7.52
CA ALA A 309 -25.35 5.74 -8.75
C ALA A 309 -26.34 5.61 -9.94
N PRO A 310 -26.62 6.71 -10.67
CA PRO A 310 -27.65 6.75 -11.70
C PRO A 310 -27.24 6.03 -12.99
N THR A 311 -25.93 5.81 -13.21
CA THR A 311 -25.40 5.23 -14.45
C THR A 311 -24.34 4.18 -14.18
N ALA A 312 -24.19 3.22 -15.10
CA ALA A 312 -23.10 2.24 -15.07
C ALA A 312 -21.72 2.90 -15.11
N ARG A 313 -21.60 4.07 -15.76
CA ARG A 313 -20.39 4.89 -15.78
C ARG A 313 -20.03 5.43 -14.39
N ALA A 314 -21.00 5.93 -13.62
CA ALA A 314 -20.76 6.38 -12.26
C ALA A 314 -20.31 5.23 -11.33
N LYS A 315 -20.80 4.00 -11.55
CA LYS A 315 -20.33 2.81 -10.83
C LYS A 315 -18.89 2.40 -11.16
N ARG A 316 -18.27 2.93 -12.23
CA ARG A 316 -16.83 2.77 -12.49
C ARG A 316 -15.97 3.56 -11.49
N GLY A 317 -16.53 4.54 -10.80
CA GLY A 317 -15.86 5.29 -9.73
C GLY A 317 -15.75 4.54 -8.40
N ILE A 318 -16.30 3.32 -8.30
CA ILE A 318 -16.14 2.48 -7.10
C ILE A 318 -14.68 2.08 -6.96
N SER A 319 -14.12 2.34 -5.77
CA SER A 319 -12.70 2.11 -5.52
C SER A 319 -12.34 0.62 -5.41
N LEU A 320 -11.04 0.32 -5.46
CA LEU A 320 -10.53 -1.04 -5.17
C LEU A 320 -10.53 -1.38 -3.67
N CYS A 321 -11.08 -0.54 -2.79
CA CYS A 321 -11.12 -0.79 -1.35
C CYS A 321 -11.84 -2.11 -1.02
N GLY A 322 -13.01 -2.37 -1.63
CA GLY A 322 -13.75 -3.62 -1.44
C GLY A 322 -12.98 -4.89 -1.82
N LYS A 323 -12.10 -4.81 -2.84
CA LYS A 323 -11.19 -5.92 -3.21
C LYS A 323 -10.27 -6.25 -2.03
N TRP A 324 -9.63 -5.24 -1.46
CA TRP A 324 -8.61 -5.37 -0.43
C TRP A 324 -9.13 -5.45 1.01
N ALA A 325 -10.40 -5.11 1.24
CA ALA A 325 -11.03 -5.10 2.56
C ALA A 325 -10.78 -6.43 3.33
N PRO A 326 -10.36 -6.37 4.59
CA PRO A 326 -9.93 -7.54 5.33
C PRO A 326 -11.10 -8.52 5.51
N SER A 327 -10.91 -9.77 5.12
CA SER A 327 -11.91 -10.83 5.31
C SER A 327 -11.79 -11.45 6.71
N SER A 328 -12.93 -11.74 7.33
CA SER A 328 -12.98 -12.41 8.64
C SER A 328 -12.18 -13.71 8.69
N ASP A 329 -11.43 -13.95 9.77
CA ASP A 329 -10.60 -15.15 10.00
C ASP A 329 -9.55 -15.39 8.88
N ARG A 330 -9.21 -14.35 8.10
CA ARG A 330 -8.10 -14.38 7.13
C ARG A 330 -6.90 -13.60 7.65
N PHE A 331 -5.85 -13.52 6.84
CA PHE A 331 -4.51 -13.08 7.27
C PHE A 331 -4.53 -11.81 8.11
N HIS A 332 -5.01 -10.68 7.60
CA HIS A 332 -4.98 -9.42 8.35
C HIS A 332 -5.82 -9.48 9.63
N ASP A 333 -7.07 -9.93 9.55
CA ASP A 333 -7.95 -10.08 10.72
C ASP A 333 -7.42 -11.07 11.78
N LYS A 334 -6.60 -12.04 11.38
CA LYS A 334 -5.88 -12.95 12.29
C LYS A 334 -4.79 -12.29 13.11
N HIS A 335 -4.16 -11.26 12.56
CA HIS A 335 -3.08 -10.56 13.21
C HIS A 335 -3.55 -9.27 13.90
N THR A 336 -4.74 -8.75 13.58
CA THR A 336 -5.15 -7.41 14.02
C THR A 336 -6.60 -7.31 14.52
N LEU A 337 -7.48 -8.28 14.22
CA LEU A 337 -8.94 -8.18 14.45
C LEU A 337 -9.61 -6.94 13.85
N ILE A 338 -8.97 -6.29 12.88
CA ILE A 338 -9.40 -5.02 12.27
C ILE A 338 -10.81 -5.09 11.66
N ALA A 339 -11.27 -6.26 11.22
CA ALA A 339 -12.60 -6.40 10.64
C ALA A 339 -13.70 -6.15 11.68
N SER A 340 -13.44 -6.35 12.98
CA SER A 340 -14.38 -5.98 14.03
C SER A 340 -14.54 -4.46 14.13
N SER A 341 -13.43 -3.74 14.14
CA SER A 341 -13.45 -2.27 14.23
C SER A 341 -14.07 -1.62 12.98
N ILE A 342 -13.75 -2.12 11.78
CA ILE A 342 -14.39 -1.64 10.54
C ILE A 342 -15.90 -1.91 10.59
N ALA A 343 -16.30 -3.12 11.01
CA ALA A 343 -17.72 -3.49 11.11
C ALA A 343 -18.48 -2.64 12.14
N GLU A 344 -17.85 -2.32 13.28
CA GLU A 344 -18.42 -1.49 14.35
C GLU A 344 -18.65 -0.04 13.89
N ILE A 345 -17.75 0.52 13.06
CA ILE A 345 -17.96 1.85 12.44
C ILE A 345 -19.11 1.81 11.42
N LEU A 346 -19.14 0.79 10.55
CA LEU A 346 -20.11 0.71 9.46
C LEU A 346 -21.53 0.38 9.93
N HIS A 347 -21.63 -0.46 10.97
CA HIS A 347 -22.89 -0.96 11.52
C HIS A 347 -22.92 -0.76 13.04
N PRO A 348 -23.06 0.50 13.52
CA PRO A 348 -23.23 0.78 14.94
C PRO A 348 -24.39 -0.01 15.53
N GLN A 349 -24.39 -0.25 16.85
CA GLN A 349 -25.45 -1.04 17.50
C GLN A 349 -26.86 -0.50 17.24
N ALA A 350 -27.00 0.83 17.10
CA ALA A 350 -28.25 1.50 16.76
C ALA A 350 -28.83 1.08 15.39
N THR A 351 -28.00 0.67 14.42
CA THR A 351 -28.43 0.17 13.11
C THR A 351 -29.25 -1.12 13.22
N PHE A 352 -29.15 -1.81 14.35
CA PHE A 352 -29.83 -3.06 14.61
C PHE A 352 -31.13 -2.92 15.40
N ALA A 353 -31.65 -1.70 15.57
CA ALA A 353 -32.90 -1.43 16.27
C ALA A 353 -34.03 -2.37 15.78
N GLY A 354 -34.72 -3.01 16.73
CA GLY A 354 -35.77 -4.00 16.43
C GLY A 354 -35.27 -5.41 16.11
N SER A 355 -33.97 -5.69 16.20
CA SER A 355 -33.40 -7.04 16.10
C SER A 355 -32.79 -7.50 17.43
N ALA A 356 -32.50 -8.80 17.53
CA ALA A 356 -31.86 -9.40 18.71
C ALA A 356 -30.49 -8.76 19.03
N ALA A 357 -29.82 -8.13 18.06
CA ALA A 357 -28.53 -7.47 18.26
C ALA A 357 -28.63 -6.11 18.97
N ALA A 358 -29.81 -5.45 18.96
CA ALA A 358 -30.00 -4.14 19.58
C ALA A 358 -29.78 -4.16 21.10
N THR A 359 -30.14 -5.26 21.76
CA THR A 359 -30.04 -5.44 23.21
C THR A 359 -29.03 -6.52 23.60
N ALA A 360 -28.23 -6.99 22.65
CA ALA A 360 -27.26 -8.03 22.89
C ALA A 360 -25.99 -7.50 23.58
N ASP A 361 -25.25 -8.42 24.19
CA ASP A 361 -23.88 -8.13 24.63
C ASP A 361 -22.99 -7.72 23.44
N ARG A 362 -21.91 -7.00 23.71
CA ARG A 362 -21.03 -6.44 22.67
C ARG A 362 -20.43 -7.51 21.76
N GLU A 363 -20.13 -8.71 22.27
CA GLU A 363 -19.60 -9.79 21.43
C GLU A 363 -20.65 -10.27 20.42
N THR A 364 -21.88 -10.49 20.88
CA THR A 364 -23.00 -10.86 20.01
C THR A 364 -23.31 -9.77 18.98
N TYR A 365 -23.37 -8.50 19.40
CA TYR A 365 -23.51 -7.36 18.49
C TYR A 365 -22.42 -7.36 17.40
N LEU A 366 -21.14 -7.50 17.78
CA LEU A 366 -20.03 -7.50 16.82
C LEU A 366 -20.12 -8.67 15.83
N ARG A 367 -20.73 -9.80 16.19
CA ARG A 367 -20.98 -10.90 15.25
C ARG A 367 -22.00 -10.51 14.18
N TYR A 368 -23.05 -9.79 14.55
CA TYR A 368 -24.01 -9.23 13.59
C TYR A 368 -23.36 -8.16 12.71
N ALA A 369 -22.62 -7.22 13.30
CA ALA A 369 -21.90 -6.18 12.57
C ALA A 369 -20.93 -6.79 11.54
N ARG A 370 -20.15 -7.80 11.94
CA ARG A 370 -19.22 -8.49 11.03
C ARG A 370 -19.92 -9.27 9.92
N GLU A 371 -21.10 -9.81 10.16
CA GLU A 371 -21.90 -10.45 9.11
C GLU A 371 -22.42 -9.43 8.10
N HIS A 372 -22.87 -8.25 8.55
CA HIS A 372 -23.27 -7.16 7.66
C HIS A 372 -22.09 -6.64 6.84
N TYR A 373 -20.95 -6.36 7.49
CA TYR A 373 -19.70 -6.01 6.81
C TYR A 373 -19.28 -7.06 5.76
N ARG A 374 -19.40 -8.36 6.08
CA ARG A 374 -19.12 -9.43 5.11
C ARG A 374 -20.01 -9.34 3.87
N ARG A 375 -21.30 -9.01 4.04
CA ARG A 375 -22.25 -8.84 2.94
C ARG A 375 -21.93 -7.61 2.10
N ASP A 376 -21.60 -6.49 2.74
CA ASP A 376 -21.19 -5.26 2.05
C ASP A 376 -19.95 -5.48 1.19
N VAL A 377 -18.89 -6.04 1.77
CA VAL A 377 -17.66 -6.36 1.03
C VAL A 377 -17.92 -7.40 -0.07
N SER A 378 -18.83 -8.35 0.17
CA SER A 378 -19.26 -9.32 -0.86
C SER A 378 -19.92 -8.62 -2.05
N ALA A 379 -20.81 -7.66 -1.82
CA ALA A 379 -21.47 -6.89 -2.87
C ALA A 379 -20.48 -6.04 -3.68
N LEU A 380 -19.54 -5.38 -3.00
CA LEU A 380 -18.47 -4.63 -3.68
C LEU A 380 -17.59 -5.54 -4.53
N ARG A 381 -17.19 -6.71 -4.02
CA ARG A 381 -16.37 -7.68 -4.78
C ARG A 381 -17.09 -8.32 -5.95
N GLU A 382 -18.42 -8.39 -5.89
CA GLU A 382 -19.23 -8.83 -7.01
C GLU A 382 -19.23 -7.80 -8.14
N HIS A 383 -19.42 -6.52 -7.79
CA HIS A 383 -19.32 -5.41 -8.73
C HIS A 383 -17.93 -5.31 -9.37
N LEU A 384 -16.87 -5.49 -8.58
CA LEU A 384 -15.47 -5.47 -9.05
C LEU A 384 -15.04 -6.73 -9.83
N ASP A 385 -15.96 -7.67 -10.07
CA ASP A 385 -15.75 -8.95 -10.78
C ASP A 385 -14.48 -9.73 -10.33
N VAL A 386 -14.31 -9.84 -9.01
CA VAL A 386 -13.14 -10.52 -8.42
C VAL A 386 -13.18 -12.03 -8.73
N VAL A 387 -12.16 -12.54 -9.44
CA VAL A 387 -12.10 -13.92 -9.98
C VAL A 387 -12.30 -15.01 -8.92
N GLU A 388 -11.84 -14.77 -7.70
CA GLU A 388 -11.98 -15.67 -6.55
C GLU A 388 -13.44 -16.00 -6.24
N ARG A 389 -14.38 -15.08 -6.53
CA ARG A 389 -15.82 -15.33 -6.37
C ARG A 389 -16.30 -16.41 -7.33
N LYS A 390 -15.99 -16.27 -8.63
CA LYS A 390 -16.34 -17.24 -9.68
C LYS A 390 -15.71 -18.61 -9.40
N LEU A 391 -14.46 -18.63 -8.97
CA LEU A 391 -13.75 -19.86 -8.58
C LEU A 391 -14.40 -20.57 -7.38
N THR A 392 -14.86 -19.81 -6.38
CA THR A 392 -15.51 -20.34 -5.17
C THR A 392 -16.92 -20.83 -5.45
N ALA A 393 -17.68 -20.13 -6.29
CA ALA A 393 -19.00 -20.53 -6.77
C ALA A 393 -18.96 -21.68 -7.80
N ASN A 394 -17.75 -22.11 -8.20
CA ASN A 394 -17.53 -23.08 -9.26
C ASN A 394 -18.09 -22.66 -10.64
N ALA A 395 -18.31 -21.36 -10.84
CA ALA A 395 -18.77 -20.76 -12.09
C ALA A 395 -17.57 -20.40 -12.99
N VAL A 396 -16.73 -21.39 -13.29
CA VAL A 396 -15.49 -21.19 -14.04
C VAL A 396 -15.76 -20.78 -15.49
N SER A 397 -16.93 -21.19 -16.02
CA SER A 397 -17.45 -20.77 -17.32
C SER A 397 -17.59 -19.25 -17.47
N ASP A 398 -17.73 -18.51 -16.38
CA ASP A 398 -18.03 -17.08 -16.44
C ASP A 398 -16.74 -16.24 -16.35
N ILE A 399 -15.57 -16.90 -16.24
CA ILE A 399 -14.27 -16.25 -16.17
C ILE A 399 -13.88 -15.78 -17.58
N LYS A 400 -13.60 -14.49 -17.71
CA LYS A 400 -13.06 -13.86 -18.92
C LYS A 400 -11.55 -13.73 -18.72
N TYR A 401 -10.76 -14.65 -19.29
CA TYR A 401 -9.33 -14.73 -19.03
C TYR A 401 -8.57 -13.45 -19.42
N ASP A 402 -9.03 -12.73 -20.45
CA ASP A 402 -8.45 -11.45 -20.89
C ASP A 402 -8.55 -10.35 -19.82
N GLN A 403 -9.53 -10.44 -18.93
CA GLN A 403 -9.78 -9.46 -17.87
C GLN A 403 -9.18 -9.86 -16.51
N VAL A 404 -8.59 -11.06 -16.42
CA VAL A 404 -8.00 -11.54 -15.18
C VAL A 404 -6.65 -10.85 -14.97
N PRO A 405 -6.44 -10.14 -13.84
CA PRO A 405 -5.17 -9.48 -13.56
C PRO A 405 -4.00 -10.47 -13.50
N SER A 406 -2.80 -10.03 -13.89
CA SER A 406 -1.60 -10.87 -14.01
C SER A 406 -1.27 -11.66 -12.74
N ILE A 407 -1.33 -11.02 -11.57
CA ILE A 407 -1.07 -11.66 -10.27
C ILE A 407 -2.09 -12.76 -9.98
N ALA A 408 -3.37 -12.51 -10.28
CA ALA A 408 -4.42 -13.50 -10.10
C ALA A 408 -4.26 -14.66 -11.10
N MET A 409 -3.87 -14.35 -12.34
CA MET A 409 -3.55 -15.33 -13.38
C MET A 409 -2.47 -16.30 -12.91
N ASN A 410 -1.37 -15.77 -12.36
CA ASN A 410 -0.27 -16.59 -11.84
C ASN A 410 -0.72 -17.42 -10.62
N THR A 411 -1.43 -16.80 -9.68
CA THR A 411 -1.88 -17.45 -8.44
C THR A 411 -2.84 -18.61 -8.68
N TYR A 412 -3.74 -18.48 -9.66
CA TYR A 412 -4.82 -19.44 -9.91
C TYR A 412 -4.62 -20.31 -11.15
N ARG A 413 -3.47 -20.18 -11.82
CA ARG A 413 -3.08 -20.96 -13.01
C ARG A 413 -3.41 -22.45 -12.89
N ASP A 414 -2.99 -23.07 -11.79
CA ASP A 414 -3.21 -24.50 -11.54
C ASP A 414 -4.68 -24.85 -11.31
N ILE A 415 -5.48 -23.91 -10.80
CA ILE A 415 -6.92 -24.09 -10.63
C ILE A 415 -7.61 -24.01 -11.99
N PHE A 416 -7.21 -23.06 -12.83
CA PHE A 416 -7.73 -22.94 -14.20
C PHE A 416 -7.43 -24.20 -15.02
N PHE A 417 -6.21 -24.73 -14.98
CA PHE A 417 -5.89 -26.00 -15.64
C PHE A 417 -6.68 -27.19 -15.12
N ARG A 418 -7.00 -27.23 -13.82
CA ARG A 418 -7.76 -28.34 -13.24
C ARG A 418 -9.25 -28.27 -13.52
N LYS A 419 -9.83 -27.07 -13.56
CA LYS A 419 -11.29 -26.86 -13.66
C LYS A 419 -11.79 -26.49 -15.06
N ASP A 420 -10.96 -25.83 -15.88
CA ASP A 420 -11.34 -25.33 -17.22
C ASP A 420 -10.15 -25.42 -18.20
N ALA A 421 -9.61 -26.63 -18.32
CA ALA A 421 -8.39 -26.89 -19.08
C ALA A 421 -8.50 -26.58 -20.58
N ALA A 422 -9.69 -26.70 -21.16
CA ALA A 422 -9.90 -26.51 -22.60
C ALA A 422 -9.80 -25.03 -22.98
N ARG A 423 -10.65 -24.19 -22.39
CA ARG A 423 -10.67 -22.74 -22.66
C ARG A 423 -9.40 -22.05 -22.21
N PHE A 424 -8.81 -22.48 -21.09
CA PHE A 424 -7.59 -21.87 -20.63
C PHE A 424 -6.41 -22.17 -21.56
N ARG A 425 -6.33 -23.37 -22.15
CA ARG A 425 -5.29 -23.68 -23.16
C ARG A 425 -5.50 -22.89 -24.45
N GLU A 426 -6.75 -22.72 -24.86
CA GLU A 426 -7.10 -21.88 -26.02
C GLU A 426 -6.64 -20.43 -25.79
N TYR A 427 -7.01 -19.83 -24.65
CA TYR A 427 -6.56 -18.50 -24.26
C TYR A 427 -5.02 -18.38 -24.24
N LEU A 428 -4.30 -19.36 -23.67
CA LEU A 428 -2.84 -19.36 -23.70
C LEU A 428 -2.28 -19.48 -25.13
N GLY A 429 -2.97 -20.19 -26.02
CA GLY A 429 -2.65 -20.24 -27.45
C GLY A 429 -2.84 -18.89 -28.12
N ASP A 430 -3.91 -18.18 -27.81
CA ASP A 430 -4.18 -16.82 -28.31
C ASP A 430 -3.17 -15.80 -27.78
N VAL A 431 -2.76 -15.91 -26.52
CA VAL A 431 -1.68 -15.09 -25.95
C VAL A 431 -0.35 -15.37 -26.65
N ALA A 432 -0.01 -16.65 -26.85
CA ALA A 432 1.22 -17.03 -27.57
C ALA A 432 1.21 -16.56 -29.02
N GLY A 433 0.04 -16.59 -29.66
CA GLY A 433 -0.20 -16.08 -31.01
C GLY A 433 -0.33 -14.56 -31.10
N GLY A 434 -0.25 -13.82 -30.00
CA GLY A 434 -0.36 -12.36 -29.95
C GLY A 434 -1.76 -11.79 -30.14
N LYS A 435 -2.80 -12.64 -30.11
CA LYS A 435 -4.22 -12.24 -30.25
C LYS A 435 -4.83 -11.77 -28.93
N ALA A 436 -4.24 -12.17 -27.81
CA ALA A 436 -4.63 -11.76 -26.46
C ALA A 436 -3.39 -11.32 -25.66
N ARG A 437 -3.60 -10.54 -24.59
CA ARG A 437 -2.55 -10.13 -23.65
C ARG A 437 -2.90 -10.61 -22.24
N ILE A 438 -1.88 -10.89 -21.42
CA ILE A 438 -2.07 -11.21 -20.00
C ILE A 438 -2.04 -9.89 -19.22
N GLY A 439 -3.18 -9.53 -18.63
CA GLY A 439 -3.39 -8.29 -17.91
C GLY A 439 -4.49 -7.44 -18.55
N ALA A 440 -5.29 -6.75 -17.73
CA ALA A 440 -6.22 -5.73 -18.23
C ALA A 440 -5.43 -4.55 -18.81
N GLU A 441 -6.07 -3.73 -19.66
CA GLU A 441 -5.52 -2.53 -20.37
C GLU A 441 -4.76 -1.50 -19.49
N SER A 442 -4.70 -1.68 -18.17
CA SER A 442 -3.98 -0.83 -17.22
C SER A 442 -2.73 -1.46 -16.60
N ASP A 443 -2.47 -2.76 -16.80
CA ASP A 443 -1.24 -3.41 -16.33
C ASP A 443 -0.26 -3.52 -17.50
N THR A 444 0.42 -2.42 -17.82
CA THR A 444 1.67 -2.50 -18.56
C THR A 444 2.64 -3.38 -17.78
N ILE A 445 3.35 -4.25 -18.49
CA ILE A 445 4.45 -5.12 -18.01
C ILE A 445 4.00 -6.53 -17.56
N ALA A 446 3.57 -7.35 -18.51
CA ALA A 446 4.08 -8.72 -18.57
C ALA A 446 5.22 -8.73 -19.62
N PRO A 447 6.51 -8.84 -19.22
CA PRO A 447 7.56 -8.83 -20.21
C PRO A 447 7.51 -10.13 -21.01
N LYS A 448 7.57 -10.03 -22.34
CA LYS A 448 8.05 -11.16 -23.16
C LYS A 448 9.44 -11.54 -22.61
N PRO A 449 9.80 -12.83 -22.50
CA PRO A 449 11.16 -13.20 -22.11
C PRO A 449 12.16 -12.46 -23.02
N LEU A 450 13.16 -11.85 -22.37
CA LEU A 450 14.25 -11.20 -23.07
C LEU A 450 15.13 -12.30 -23.65
N THR A 451 15.24 -12.33 -24.97
CA THR A 451 16.13 -13.22 -25.71
C THR A 451 17.41 -12.46 -25.99
N ASP A 452 18.53 -13.18 -26.05
CA ASP A 452 19.90 -12.65 -26.19
C ASP A 452 20.14 -11.86 -27.48
N ASP A 453 19.25 -12.01 -28.45
CA ASP A 453 19.28 -11.42 -29.78
C ASP A 453 18.57 -10.05 -29.89
N LYS A 454 17.94 -9.55 -28.83
CA LYS A 454 17.23 -8.26 -28.87
C LYS A 454 18.18 -7.06 -28.68
N GLU A 455 18.55 -6.43 -29.79
CA GLU A 455 19.26 -5.15 -29.81
C GLU A 455 18.42 -4.01 -29.20
N GLY A 456 19.06 -3.09 -28.47
CA GLY A 456 18.41 -1.92 -27.86
C GLY A 456 17.77 -2.16 -26.48
N VAL A 457 18.04 -3.31 -25.83
CA VAL A 457 17.48 -3.62 -24.49
C VAL A 457 18.59 -3.97 -23.50
N SER A 458 18.51 -3.42 -22.28
CA SER A 458 19.46 -3.63 -21.17
C SER A 458 18.79 -4.39 -20.01
N LEU A 459 19.54 -5.27 -19.35
CA LEU A 459 19.12 -5.87 -18.08
C LEU A 459 19.27 -4.84 -16.96
N VAL A 460 18.14 -4.28 -16.53
CA VAL A 460 18.13 -3.33 -15.39
C VAL A 460 17.60 -4.05 -14.14
N SER A 461 18.42 -4.10 -13.09
CA SER A 461 17.98 -4.55 -11.76
C SER A 461 17.61 -3.35 -10.89
N GLY A 462 16.47 -3.41 -10.20
CA GLY A 462 16.13 -2.49 -9.09
C GLY A 462 15.28 -1.26 -9.45
N TYR A 463 15.06 -0.96 -10.73
CA TYR A 463 14.22 0.16 -11.17
C TYR A 463 12.89 -0.31 -11.76
N SER A 464 11.79 0.40 -11.46
CA SER A 464 10.50 0.18 -12.11
C SER A 464 10.60 0.52 -13.61
N PRO A 465 9.97 -0.22 -14.53
CA PRO A 465 9.93 0.15 -15.95
C PRO A 465 9.38 1.56 -16.18
N ASP A 466 8.52 2.06 -15.29
CA ASP A 466 8.03 3.45 -15.33
C ASP A 466 9.10 4.49 -14.95
N MET A 467 10.12 4.14 -14.17
CA MET A 467 11.31 4.99 -13.92
C MET A 467 12.29 4.98 -15.11
N LEU A 468 12.28 3.90 -15.89
CA LEU A 468 13.05 3.82 -17.14
C LEU A 468 12.34 4.59 -18.26
N ASP A 469 11.01 4.47 -18.31
CA ASP A 469 10.12 5.09 -19.30
C ASP A 469 9.78 6.57 -18.98
N LYS A 470 9.99 7.01 -17.72
CA LYS A 470 9.96 8.43 -17.33
C LYS A 470 11.35 8.90 -16.92
N ARG A 471 12.00 9.66 -17.81
CA ARG A 471 12.58 10.98 -17.45
C ARG A 471 13.69 11.01 -16.39
N VAL A 472 14.41 9.91 -16.17
CA VAL A 472 15.75 9.96 -15.54
C VAL A 472 16.85 9.81 -16.60
N TYR A 473 16.56 9.15 -17.72
CA TYR A 473 17.49 8.98 -18.85
C TYR A 473 17.05 9.72 -20.12
N ASP A 474 15.76 9.77 -20.47
CA ASP A 474 15.32 10.54 -21.66
C ASP A 474 15.26 12.07 -21.41
N ASP A 475 15.00 12.50 -20.18
CA ASP A 475 15.18 13.92 -19.78
C ASP A 475 16.65 14.23 -19.43
N ALA A 476 17.55 13.24 -19.44
CA ALA A 476 18.98 13.54 -19.46
C ALA A 476 19.41 14.11 -20.84
N GLU A 477 18.52 14.03 -21.85
CA GLU A 477 18.68 14.71 -23.14
C GLU A 477 17.82 15.98 -23.26
N GLU A 478 16.78 16.20 -22.44
CA GLU A 478 16.22 17.54 -22.22
C GLU A 478 17.11 18.33 -21.25
N GLU A 479 18.34 18.55 -21.69
CA GLU A 479 19.19 19.63 -21.20
C GLU A 479 18.37 20.92 -21.31
N GLU A 480 18.15 21.64 -20.21
CA GLU A 480 17.72 23.05 -20.33
C GLU A 480 18.83 23.77 -21.11
N GLU A 481 18.64 23.90 -22.43
CA GLU A 481 19.52 24.68 -23.31
C GLU A 481 19.39 26.15 -22.91
N ILE A 482 20.24 26.61 -22.00
CA ILE A 482 20.46 28.04 -21.82
C ILE A 482 21.33 28.47 -23.01
N GLY A 483 20.71 29.01 -24.05
CA GLY A 483 21.41 29.66 -25.14
C GLY A 483 22.04 30.95 -24.62
N VAL A 484 23.37 30.98 -24.52
CA VAL A 484 24.10 32.25 -24.40
C VAL A 484 24.33 32.76 -25.82
N GLU A 485 23.77 33.92 -26.13
CA GLU A 485 24.05 34.64 -27.37
C GLU A 485 25.37 35.40 -27.19
N GLU A 486 26.45 34.90 -27.81
CA GLU A 486 27.67 35.68 -27.98
C GLU A 486 27.65 36.30 -29.39
N GLU A 487 27.86 37.61 -29.48
CA GLU A 487 28.04 38.33 -30.75
C GLU A 487 29.53 38.39 -31.09
N ASP A 488 29.89 37.81 -32.23
CA ASP A 488 31.22 37.93 -32.82
C ASP A 488 31.42 39.35 -33.38
N GLU A 489 32.68 39.82 -33.59
CA GLU A 489 33.00 41.15 -34.14
C GLU A 489 32.39 41.43 -35.53
N ASP A 490 31.89 40.40 -36.23
CA ASP A 490 31.22 40.47 -37.53
C ASP A 490 29.68 40.39 -37.46
N GLY A 491 29.08 40.41 -36.25
CA GLY A 491 27.63 40.45 -36.05
C GLY A 491 26.90 39.11 -36.26
N VAL A 492 27.61 37.99 -36.11
CA VAL A 492 27.04 36.64 -36.12
C VAL A 492 26.74 36.25 -34.67
N VAL A 493 25.50 35.85 -34.40
CA VAL A 493 25.08 35.35 -33.09
C VAL A 493 25.39 33.86 -33.00
N MET A 494 26.37 33.49 -32.19
CA MET A 494 26.70 32.10 -31.87
C MET A 494 25.90 31.65 -30.64
N VAL A 495 24.97 30.71 -30.83
CA VAL A 495 24.25 30.08 -29.72
C VAL A 495 25.14 28.98 -29.14
N VAL A 496 25.80 29.27 -28.02
CA VAL A 496 26.59 28.28 -27.29
C VAL A 496 25.65 27.47 -26.39
N ARG A 497 25.37 26.22 -26.78
CA ARG A 497 24.60 25.26 -25.97
C ARG A 497 25.49 24.69 -24.87
N ASN A 498 25.20 25.04 -23.61
CA ASN A 498 25.97 24.55 -22.47
C ASN A 498 25.18 23.47 -21.72
N LYS A 499 25.67 22.22 -21.76
CA LYS A 499 25.06 21.07 -21.08
C LYS A 499 25.30 21.17 -19.58
N GLN A 500 24.32 21.59 -18.78
CA GLN A 500 24.48 21.60 -17.33
C GLN A 500 24.46 20.16 -16.80
N LYS A 501 25.57 19.71 -16.22
CA LYS A 501 25.73 18.37 -15.65
C LYS A 501 24.79 18.24 -14.44
N MET A 502 23.78 17.38 -14.54
CA MET A 502 22.76 17.22 -13.48
C MET A 502 23.42 16.69 -12.20
N ASP A 503 23.36 17.47 -11.12
CA ASP A 503 23.93 17.06 -9.84
C ASP A 503 22.99 16.08 -9.09
N PRO A 504 23.52 15.20 -8.21
CA PRO A 504 22.71 14.23 -7.48
C PRO A 504 21.60 14.86 -6.62
N GLN A 505 21.78 16.08 -6.10
CA GLN A 505 20.76 16.75 -5.31
C GLN A 505 19.58 17.21 -6.18
N CYS A 506 19.85 17.71 -7.38
CA CYS A 506 18.84 18.04 -8.38
C CYS A 506 18.04 16.80 -8.78
N THR A 507 18.69 15.64 -8.95
CA THR A 507 17.99 14.37 -9.22
C THR A 507 17.03 14.01 -8.10
N VAL A 508 17.46 14.08 -6.83
CA VAL A 508 16.59 13.81 -5.68
C VAL A 508 15.41 14.78 -5.66
N LYS A 509 15.67 16.08 -5.77
CA LYS A 509 14.63 17.12 -5.78
C LYS A 509 13.64 16.90 -6.93
N LYS A 510 14.10 16.57 -8.13
CA LYS A 510 13.25 16.26 -9.30
C LYS A 510 12.39 15.01 -9.05
N ALA A 511 12.94 13.96 -8.43
CA ALA A 511 12.21 12.73 -8.14
C ALA A 511 11.06 12.93 -7.13
N VAL A 512 11.19 13.91 -6.22
CA VAL A 512 10.18 14.20 -5.19
C VAL A 512 9.41 15.52 -5.39
N SER A 513 9.62 16.24 -6.50
CA SER A 513 8.94 17.50 -6.81
C SER A 513 7.56 17.32 -7.47
N HIS A 514 7.21 16.10 -7.88
CA HIS A 514 5.92 15.84 -8.51
C HIS A 514 4.75 16.24 -7.59
N LYS A 515 3.71 16.90 -8.13
CA LYS A 515 2.55 17.42 -7.37
C LYS A 515 1.83 16.35 -6.52
N ALA A 516 1.93 15.10 -6.95
CA ALA A 516 1.46 13.95 -6.18
C ALA A 516 2.21 13.73 -4.85
N TYR A 517 3.19 14.55 -4.48
CA TYR A 517 3.81 14.53 -3.15
C TYR A 517 3.45 15.75 -2.29
N ASP A 518 2.66 16.71 -2.80
CA ASP A 518 2.37 17.99 -2.13
C ASP A 518 1.40 17.86 -0.95
N MET A 519 0.69 16.74 -0.86
CA MET A 519 -0.18 16.41 0.27
C MET A 519 0.59 15.94 1.51
N LEU A 520 1.85 15.53 1.35
CA LEU A 520 2.70 15.04 2.44
C LEU A 520 3.13 16.20 3.32
N LYS A 521 3.09 16.00 4.63
CA LYS A 521 3.39 17.02 5.64
C LYS A 521 4.06 16.36 6.84
N VAL A 522 4.94 17.10 7.50
CA VAL A 522 5.51 16.73 8.79
C VAL A 522 4.64 17.32 9.90
N VAL A 523 4.28 16.51 10.89
CA VAL A 523 3.31 16.88 11.94
C VAL A 523 3.92 16.85 13.36
N ASP A 524 4.94 16.03 13.60
CA ASP A 524 5.52 15.75 14.93
C ASP A 524 6.54 16.76 15.46
#